data_AF-A0A2V6Z3D5-F1
#
_entry.id   AF-A0A2V6Z3D5-F1
#
_cell.length_a   1.000
_cell.length_b   1.000
_cell.length_c   1.000
_cell.angle_alpha   90.00
_cell.angle_beta   90.00
_cell.angle_gamma   90.00
#
_symmetry.space_group_name_H-M   'P 1'
#
loop_
_entity.id
_entity.type
_entity.pdbx_description
1 polymer ?
#
loop_
_entity_poly.entity_id
_entity_poly.type
_entity_poly.pdbx_seq_one_letter_code
_entity_poly.pdbx_strand_id
1 'polypeptide(L)'
;MKLAKAKRVKRKVETVPATVIRITPEHTLQRTAKRFLAAPQARCPKCDSTYVGREPAFIHCRLCGKLARIADAPLELQELWEIRSGLRIAS
;
A
#
# COMPACT_ATOMS: atom_id res chain seq x y z
N MET A 1 25.57 26.37 -48.60
CA MET A 1 25.15 26.51 -47.20
C MET A 1 25.71 25.35 -46.39
N LYS A 2 26.60 25.59 -45.41
CA LYS A 2 27.23 24.53 -44.60
C LYS A 2 26.47 24.37 -43.29
N LEU A 3 25.81 23.22 -43.10
CA LEU A 3 25.12 22.86 -41.86
C LEU A 3 26.15 22.47 -40.78
N ALA A 4 26.18 23.22 -39.68
CA ALA A 4 27.04 22.92 -38.54
C ALA A 4 26.52 21.68 -37.79
N LYS A 5 27.38 20.67 -37.59
CA LYS A 5 27.06 19.47 -36.82
C LYS A 5 26.99 19.80 -35.33
N ALA A 6 25.84 19.56 -34.71
CA ALA A 6 25.63 19.73 -33.28
C ALA A 6 26.45 18.70 -32.47
N LYS A 7 27.24 19.19 -31.52
CA LYS A 7 28.09 18.39 -30.63
C LYS A 7 27.23 17.83 -29.49
N ARG A 8 27.08 16.50 -29.44
CA ARG A 8 26.27 15.80 -28.44
C ARG A 8 26.95 15.90 -27.07
N VAL A 9 26.40 16.70 -26.17
CA VAL A 9 26.87 16.83 -24.79
C VAL A 9 26.45 15.58 -24.01
N LYS A 10 27.44 14.76 -23.59
CA LYS A 10 27.18 13.60 -22.71
C LYS A 10 26.82 14.12 -21.32
N ARG A 11 25.57 13.91 -20.90
CA ARG A 11 25.08 14.25 -19.57
C ARG A 11 25.77 13.32 -18.55
N LYS A 12 26.52 13.88 -17.61
CA LYS A 12 27.19 13.13 -16.54
C LYS A 12 26.10 12.64 -15.58
N VAL A 13 25.95 11.32 -15.43
CA VAL A 13 24.99 10.73 -14.50
C VAL A 13 25.59 10.87 -13.11
N GLU A 14 24.99 11.71 -12.27
CA GLU A 14 25.32 11.78 -10.85
C GLU A 14 24.81 10.52 -10.15
N THR A 15 25.75 9.69 -9.69
CA THR A 15 25.45 8.50 -8.88
C THR A 15 25.05 8.95 -7.48
N VAL A 16 23.76 8.93 -7.19
CA VAL A 16 23.24 9.11 -5.83
C VAL A 16 23.66 7.88 -5.00
N PRO A 17 24.30 8.06 -3.83
CA PRO A 17 24.72 6.93 -3.00
C PRO A 17 23.48 6.14 -2.52
N ALA A 18 23.51 4.83 -2.71
CA ALA A 18 22.42 3.96 -2.29
C ALA A 18 22.30 3.96 -0.75
N THR A 19 21.10 4.20 -0.24
CA THR A 19 20.81 4.09 1.21
C THR A 19 20.57 2.63 1.57
N VAL A 20 21.43 2.05 2.41
CA VAL A 20 21.28 0.67 2.90
C VAL A 20 20.28 0.65 4.07
N ILE A 21 19.12 0.03 3.86
CA ILE A 21 18.11 -0.15 4.92
C ILE A 21 18.33 -1.51 5.56
N ARG A 22 18.72 -1.54 6.85
CA ARG A 22 18.78 -2.79 7.61
C ARG A 22 17.38 -3.25 7.97
N ILE A 23 16.96 -4.39 7.44
CA ILE A 23 15.67 -5.00 7.75
C ILE A 23 15.84 -5.79 9.06
N THR A 24 15.59 -5.13 10.19
CA THR A 24 15.47 -5.83 11.48
C THR A 24 14.00 -6.18 11.76
N PRO A 25 13.72 -7.16 12.63
CA PRO A 25 12.36 -7.47 13.06
C PRO A 25 11.63 -6.23 13.58
N GLU A 26 12.28 -5.42 14.41
CA GLU A 26 11.71 -4.21 15.01
C GLU A 26 11.35 -3.18 13.95
N HIS A 27 12.25 -2.95 12.98
CA HIS A 27 11.98 -2.03 11.88
C HIS A 27 10.80 -2.52 11.02
N THR A 28 10.68 -3.83 10.84
CA THR A 28 9.57 -4.45 10.10
C THR A 28 8.24 -4.29 10.85
N LEU A 29 8.24 -4.51 12.16
CA LEU A 29 7.07 -4.30 13.01
C LEU A 29 6.63 -2.83 13.01
N GLN A 30 7.56 -1.89 13.20
CA GLN A 30 7.26 -0.45 13.15
C GLN A 30 6.69 -0.03 11.80
N ARG A 31 7.26 -0.53 10.70
CA ARG A 31 6.78 -0.23 9.35
C ARG A 31 5.39 -0.82 9.09
N THR A 32 5.11 -1.97 9.66
CA THR A 32 3.81 -2.65 9.55
C THR A 32 2.75 -1.95 10.38
N ALA A 33 3.06 -1.55 11.62
CA ALA A 33 2.16 -0.78 12.47
C ALA A 33 1.69 0.53 11.81
N LYS A 34 2.59 1.23 11.11
CA LYS A 34 2.27 2.45 10.35
C LYS A 34 1.28 2.24 9.19
N ARG A 35 1.04 0.98 8.78
CA ARG A 35 0.09 0.65 7.70
C ARG A 35 -1.32 0.41 8.21
N PHE A 36 -1.50 0.26 9.52
CA PHE A 36 -2.81 0.01 10.11
C PHE A 36 -3.56 1.31 10.32
N LEU A 37 -4.86 1.25 10.10
CA LEU A 37 -5.82 2.31 10.39
C LEU A 37 -6.22 2.19 11.86
N ALA A 38 -6.20 3.30 12.60
CA ALA A 38 -6.68 3.33 13.97
C ALA A 38 -8.18 3.02 14.07
N ALA A 39 -8.97 3.37 13.05
CA ALA A 39 -10.41 3.14 13.02
C ALA A 39 -10.90 2.94 11.58
N PRO A 40 -12.10 2.37 11.39
CA PRO A 40 -12.75 2.31 10.09
C PRO A 40 -12.98 3.73 9.54
N GLN A 41 -12.39 4.05 8.40
CA GLN A 41 -12.55 5.34 7.73
C GLN A 41 -13.63 5.29 6.64
N ALA A 42 -14.27 6.43 6.37
CA ALA A 42 -15.27 6.55 5.32
C ALA A 42 -14.67 6.61 3.90
N ARG A 43 -13.39 6.97 3.79
CA ARG A 43 -12.68 7.19 2.52
C ARG A 43 -11.39 6.39 2.47
N CYS A 44 -10.87 6.20 1.27
CA CYS A 44 -9.59 5.53 1.07
C CYS A 44 -8.42 6.41 1.58
N PRO A 45 -7.54 5.91 2.45
CA PRO A 45 -6.38 6.67 2.96
C PRO A 45 -5.30 6.93 1.88
N LYS A 46 -5.43 6.34 0.69
CA LYS A 46 -4.48 6.49 -0.43
C LYS A 46 -4.95 7.51 -1.48
N CYS A 47 -6.20 7.41 -1.92
CA CYS A 47 -6.71 8.23 -3.04
C CYS A 47 -7.95 9.07 -2.69
N ASP A 48 -8.33 9.12 -1.41
CA ASP A 48 -9.51 9.84 -0.88
C ASP A 48 -10.87 9.46 -1.49
N SER A 49 -10.94 8.39 -2.29
CA SER A 49 -12.20 7.91 -2.85
C SER A 49 -13.18 7.45 -1.78
N THR A 50 -14.46 7.74 -2.00
CA THR A 50 -15.59 7.24 -1.20
C THR A 50 -16.04 5.84 -1.63
N TYR A 51 -15.52 5.31 -2.76
CA TYR A 51 -15.89 3.98 -3.26
C TYR A 51 -15.09 2.88 -2.54
N VAL A 52 -15.46 2.63 -1.28
CA VAL A 52 -14.81 1.66 -0.39
C VAL A 52 -15.76 0.53 0.03
N GLY A 53 -15.31 -0.71 -0.09
CA GLY A 53 -15.90 -1.87 0.56
C GLY A 53 -15.38 -1.97 1.99
N ARG A 54 -16.26 -2.34 2.92
CA ARG A 54 -15.94 -2.47 4.35
C ARG A 54 -16.11 -3.92 4.77
N GLU A 55 -15.05 -4.46 5.33
CA GLU A 55 -14.98 -5.77 5.95
C GLU A 55 -14.70 -5.56 7.45
N PRO A 56 -14.93 -6.56 8.33
CA PRO A 56 -14.72 -6.38 9.76
C PRO A 56 -13.31 -5.89 10.12
N ALA A 57 -12.26 -6.46 9.52
CA ALA A 57 -10.87 -6.09 9.81
C ALA A 57 -10.19 -5.25 8.71
N PHE A 58 -10.88 -5.01 7.59
CA PHE A 58 -10.28 -4.37 6.43
C PHE A 58 -11.19 -3.34 5.77
N ILE A 59 -10.56 -2.36 5.12
CA ILE A 59 -11.18 -1.47 4.14
C ILE A 59 -10.53 -1.71 2.79
N HIS A 60 -11.36 -2.02 1.80
CA HIS A 60 -10.96 -2.24 0.42
C HIS A 60 -11.42 -1.06 -0.45
N CYS A 61 -10.51 -0.26 -0.98
CA CYS A 61 -10.84 0.76 -1.97
C CYS A 61 -11.07 0.15 -3.35
N ARG A 62 -12.32 0.16 -3.82
CA ARG A 62 -12.71 -0.41 -5.11
C ARG A 62 -12.24 0.44 -6.30
N LEU A 63 -11.80 1.68 -6.06
CA LEU A 63 -11.22 2.55 -7.10
C LEU A 63 -9.73 2.27 -7.34
N CYS A 64 -8.92 2.21 -6.29
CA CYS A 64 -7.45 2.11 -6.41
C CYS A 64 -6.85 0.77 -5.94
N GLY A 65 -7.70 -0.17 -5.51
CA GLY A 65 -7.30 -1.49 -5.02
C GLY A 65 -6.59 -1.49 -3.66
N LYS A 66 -6.58 -0.37 -2.93
CA LYS A 66 -5.92 -0.30 -1.62
C LYS A 66 -6.70 -1.14 -0.61
N LEU A 67 -6.04 -2.16 -0.06
CA LEU A 67 -6.48 -2.87 1.13
C LEU A 67 -5.78 -2.27 2.36
N ALA A 68 -6.55 -1.87 3.37
CA ALA A 68 -6.04 -1.29 4.60
C ALA A 68 -6.62 -2.05 5.80
N ARG A 69 -5.75 -2.50 6.71
CA ARG A 69 -6.14 -3.21 7.93
C ARG A 69 -6.49 -2.23 9.04
N ILE A 70 -7.54 -2.52 9.80
CA ILE A 70 -7.93 -1.78 11.00
C ILE A 70 -7.19 -2.40 12.20
N ALA A 71 -6.55 -1.58 13.03
CA ALA A 71 -5.65 -2.01 14.09
C ALA A 71 -6.35 -2.83 15.17
N ASP A 72 -7.48 -2.32 15.67
CA ASP A 72 -8.20 -2.90 16.82
C ASP A 72 -9.35 -3.83 16.40
N ALA A 73 -9.41 -4.20 15.11
CA ALA A 73 -10.39 -5.14 14.61
C ALA A 73 -9.87 -6.58 14.71
N PRO A 74 -10.57 -7.48 15.44
CA PRO A 74 -10.16 -8.87 15.60
C PRO A 74 -10.24 -9.62 14.27
N LEU A 75 -9.21 -10.46 13.99
CA LEU A 75 -9.17 -11.25 12.77
C LEU A 75 -10.20 -12.38 12.79
N GLU A 76 -10.60 -12.85 13.97
CA GLU A 76 -11.65 -13.85 14.14
C GLU A 76 -12.99 -13.36 13.56
N LEU A 77 -13.30 -12.06 13.69
CA LEU A 77 -14.49 -11.47 13.06
C LEU A 77 -14.38 -11.42 11.54
N GLN A 78 -13.17 -11.16 11.02
CA GLN A 78 -12.91 -11.21 9.59
C GLN A 78 -13.12 -12.64 9.05
N GLU A 79 -12.54 -13.64 9.70
CA GLU A 79 -12.66 -15.04 9.30
C GLU A 79 -14.12 -15.51 9.31
N LEU A 80 -14.88 -15.20 10.35
CA LEU A 80 -16.31 -15.50 10.42
C LEU A 80 -17.09 -14.83 9.28
N TRP A 81 -16.74 -13.59 8.93
CA TRP A 81 -17.36 -12.88 7.83
C TRP A 81 -17.02 -13.50 6.47
N GLU A 82 -15.78 -13.93 6.25
CA GLU A 82 -15.34 -14.62 5.03
C GLU A 82 -16.05 -15.97 4.83
N ILE A 83 -16.26 -16.71 5.92
CA ILE A 83 -17.02 -17.97 5.91
C ILE A 83 -18.50 -17.68 5.56
N ARG A 84 -19.12 -16.72 6.26
CA ARG A 84 -20.55 -16.39 6.07
C ARG A 84 -20.86 -15.79 4.70
N SER A 85 -19.93 -15.06 4.12
CA SER A 85 -20.07 -14.47 2.78
C SER A 85 -19.80 -15.46 1.66
N GLY A 86 -19.34 -16.69 1.96
CA GLY A 86 -18.96 -17.67 0.95
C GLY A 86 -17.67 -17.32 0.19
N LEU A 87 -16.92 -16.33 0.67
CA LEU A 87 -15.59 -15.97 0.13
C LEU A 87 -14.55 -17.06 0.44
N ARG A 88 -14.74 -17.80 1.54
CA ARG A 88 -13.91 -18.96 1.88
C ARG A 88 -14.53 -20.23 1.28
N ILE A 89 -14.21 -20.48 0.02
CA ILE A 89 -14.64 -21.71 -0.69
C ILE A 89 -13.56 -22.78 -0.46
N ALA A 90 -13.81 -23.65 0.52
CA ALA A 90 -12.96 -24.77 0.95
C ALA A 90 -11.64 -24.37 1.66
N SER A 91 -11.50 -24.91 2.87
CA SER A 91 -10.25 -25.02 3.64
C SER A 91 -9.34 -26.10 3.08
#